data_AF-A0A3D1CNN2-F1
#
_entry.id   AF-A0A3D1CNN2-F1
#
_cell.length_a   1.000
_cell.length_b   1.000
_cell.length_c   1.000
_cell.angle_alpha   90.00
_cell.angle_beta   90.00
_cell.angle_gamma   90.00
#
_symmetry.space_group_name_H-M   'P 1'
#
loop_
_entity.id
_entity.type
_entity.pdbx_description
1 polymer ?
#
loop_
_entity_poly.entity_id
_entity_poly.type
_entity_poly.pdbx_seq_one_letter_code
_entity_poly.pdbx_strand_id
1 'polypeptide(L)' 'AKAGENIQLSIDLRLQYLSYNALKNAVDKHGAKSGSAVILDVQTGEVLAMVNQPAFNPNNRYGVQSADL' A
#
# COMPACT_ATOMS: atom_id res chain seq x y z
N ALA A 1 -26.49 18.01 10.17
CA ALA A 1 -25.52 16.92 9.91
C ALA A 1 -24.27 17.18 10.76
N LYS A 2 -23.65 16.14 11.34
CA LYS A 2 -22.38 16.24 12.10
C LYS A 2 -21.25 15.67 11.24
N ALA A 3 -20.08 16.29 11.26
CA ALA A 3 -18.90 15.76 10.58
C ALA A 3 -18.48 14.41 11.20
N GLY A 4 -17.91 13.53 10.37
CA GLY A 4 -17.32 12.28 10.84
C GLY A 4 -16.05 12.51 11.66
N GLU A 5 -15.64 11.48 12.40
CA GLU A 5 -14.40 11.50 13.18
C GLU A 5 -13.19 11.15 12.30
N ASN A 6 -12.02 11.66 12.67
CA ASN A 6 -10.77 11.33 11.99
C ASN A 6 -10.29 9.93 12.37
N ILE A 7 -9.64 9.25 11.42
CA ILE A 7 -8.98 7.96 11.65
C ILE A 7 -7.48 8.17 11.56
N GLN A 8 -6.77 7.80 12.63
CA GLN A 8 -5.31 7.78 12.64
C GLN A 8 -4.82 6.36 12.35
N LEU A 9 -3.94 6.24 11.36
CA LEU A 9 -3.35 4.96 10.96
C LEU A 9 -2.01 4.76 11.66
N SER A 10 -1.60 3.49 11.81
CA SER A 10 -0.25 3.11 12.22
C SER A 10 0.79 3.24 11.10
N ILE A 11 0.34 3.46 9.85
CA ILE A 11 1.19 3.52 8.67
C ILE A 11 2.09 4.77 8.70
N ASP A 12 3.41 4.57 8.59
CA ASP A 12 4.35 5.67 8.31
C ASP A 12 4.42 5.88 6.79
N LEU A 13 4.08 7.10 6.36
CA LEU A 13 4.00 7.46 4.95
C LEU A 13 5.34 7.28 4.19
N ARG A 14 6.48 7.50 4.85
CA ARG A 14 7.80 7.37 4.24
C ARG A 14 8.14 5.90 4.04
N LEU A 15 7.89 5.06 5.06
CA LEU A 15 8.08 3.61 4.94
C LEU A 15 7.16 3.02 3.88
N GLN A 16 5.90 3.44 3.84
CA GLN A 16 4.94 3.05 2.81
C GLN A 16 5.46 3.38 1.40
N TYR A 17 5.91 4.61 1.17
CA TYR A 17 6.41 5.08 -0.13
C TYR A 17 7.67 4.32 -0.58
N LEU A 18 8.65 4.18 0.32
CA LEU A 18 9.89 3.46 0.02
C LEU A 18 9.62 1.98 -0.27
N SER A 19 8.76 1.34 0.53
CA SER A 19 8.36 -0.05 0.33
C SER A 19 7.66 -0.27 -1.00
N TYR A 20 6.75 0.65 -1.37
CA TYR A 20 6.05 0.60 -2.65
C TYR A 20 7.02 0.62 -3.83
N ASN A 21 7.96 1.58 -3.84
CA ASN A 21 8.94 1.71 -4.91
C ASN A 21 9.90 0.53 -4.97
N ALA A 22 10.36 0.03 -3.82
CA ALA A 22 11.22 -1.14 -3.74
C ALA A 22 10.53 -2.38 -4.31
N LEU A 23 9.27 -2.63 -3.90
CA LEU A 23 8.48 -3.76 -4.38
C LEU A 23 8.18 -3.63 -5.88
N LYS A 24 7.82 -2.44 -6.36
CA LYS A 24 7.60 -2.17 -7.79
C LYS A 24 8.85 -2.52 -8.60
N ASN A 25 10.00 -2.00 -8.20
CA ASN A 25 11.27 -2.26 -8.88
C ASN A 25 11.63 -3.75 -8.85
N ALA A 26 11.35 -4.47 -7.75
CA ALA A 26 11.60 -5.91 -7.65
C ALA A 26 10.68 -6.71 -8.59
N VAL A 27 9.38 -6.42 -8.61
CA VAL A 27 8.41 -7.07 -9.51
C VAL A 27 8.78 -6.84 -10.97
N ASP A 28 9.10 -5.60 -11.34
CA ASP A 28 9.54 -5.23 -12.69
C ASP A 28 10.85 -5.95 -13.08
N LYS A 29 11.85 -5.93 -12.18
CA LYS A 29 13.16 -6.57 -12.41
C LYS A 29 13.06 -8.08 -12.60
N HIS A 30 12.14 -8.74 -11.90
CA HIS A 30 12.00 -10.18 -11.91
C HIS A 30 10.91 -10.69 -12.86
N GLY A 31 10.19 -9.79 -13.55
CA GLY A 31 9.05 -10.16 -14.40
C GLY A 31 7.97 -10.90 -13.62
N ALA A 32 7.81 -10.61 -12.33
CA ALA A 32 6.84 -11.28 -11.48
C ALA A 32 5.42 -10.82 -11.84
N LYS A 33 4.44 -11.73 -11.72
CA LYS A 33 3.03 -11.37 -11.93
C LYS A 33 2.51 -10.40 -10.87
N SER A 34 2.94 -10.59 -9.62
CA SER A 34 2.55 -9.79 -8.48
C SER A 34 3.54 -9.95 -7.33
N GLY A 35 3.42 -9.08 -6.33
CA GLY A 35 4.17 -9.18 -5.08
C GLY A 35 3.50 -8.36 -3.98
N SER A 36 3.79 -8.70 -2.72
CA SER A 36 3.31 -8.00 -1.54
C SER A 36 4.41 -7.89 -0.49
N ALA A 37 4.40 -6.82 0.30
CA ALA A 37 5.31 -6.63 1.42
C ALA A 37 4.59 -5.94 2.60
N VAL A 38 4.96 -6.35 3.82
CA VAL A 38 4.43 -5.80 5.07
C VAL A 38 5.61 -5.48 6.00
N ILE A 39 5.59 -4.30 6.61
CA ILE A 39 6.55 -3.87 7.63
C ILE A 39 5.80 -3.69 8.94
N LEU A 40 6.33 -4.30 10.01
CA LEU A 40 5.77 -4.28 11.35
C LEU A 40 6.74 -3.61 12.32
N ASP A 41 6.22 -2.91 13.31
CA ASP A 41 6.96 -2.59 14.53
C ASP A 41 7.05 -3.86 15.40
N VAL A 42 8.28 -4.25 15.78
CA VAL A 42 8.53 -5.50 16.52
C VAL A 42 8.06 -5.43 17.98
N GLN A 43 8.00 -4.24 18.56
CA GLN A 43 7.62 -4.06 19.96
C GLN A 43 6.10 -3.92 20.11
N THR A 44 5.45 -3.17 19.22
CA THR A 44 4.01 -2.88 19.32
C THR A 44 3.14 -3.80 18.46
N GLY A 45 3.72 -4.44 17.43
CA GLY A 45 2.98 -5.23 16.45
C GLY A 45 2.20 -4.37 15.43
N GLU A 46 2.39 -3.05 15.45
CA GLU A 46 1.72 -2.14 14.52
C GLU A 46 2.21 -2.33 13.08
N VAL A 47 1.30 -2.16 12.12
CA VAL A 47 1.64 -2.17 10.69
C VAL A 47 2.14 -0.79 10.30
N LEU A 48 3.43 -0.69 9.97
CA LEU A 48 4.07 0.55 9.55
C LEU A 48 3.98 0.76 8.03
N ALA A 49 3.94 -0.32 7.25
CA ALA A 49 3.71 -0.28 5.82
C ALA A 49 3.07 -1.58 5.30
N MET A 50 2.22 -1.48 4.29
CA MET A 50 1.62 -2.61 3.59
C MET A 50 1.43 -2.24 2.12
N VAL A 51 2.12 -2.94 1.24
CA VAL A 51 2.16 -2.62 -0.20
C VAL A 51 1.99 -3.86 -1.06
N ASN A 52 1.37 -3.68 -2.21
CA ASN A 52 1.16 -4.68 -3.24
C ASN A 52 1.51 -4.14 -4.62
N GLN A 53 1.85 -5.05 -5.53
CA GLN A 53 2.03 -4.79 -6.95
C GLN A 53 1.33 -5.89 -7.76
N PRO A 54 0.59 -5.54 -8.84
CA PRO A 54 0.25 -4.18 -9.24
C PRO A 54 -0.67 -3.47 -8.23
N ALA A 55 -0.74 -2.15 -8.29
CA ALA A 55 -1.62 -1.30 -7.48
C ALA A 55 -2.37 -0.29 -8.36
N PHE A 56 -3.43 0.33 -7.82
CA PHE A 56 -4.24 1.31 -8.53
C PHE A 56 -4.18 2.71 -7.90
N ASN A 57 -4.60 3.73 -8.64
CA ASN A 57 -4.73 5.10 -8.12
C ASN A 57 -6.17 5.34 -7.62
N PRO A 58 -6.43 5.39 -6.30
CA PRO A 58 -7.79 5.55 -5.78
C PRO A 58 -8.41 6.91 -6.12
N ASN A 59 -7.61 7.94 -6.43
CA ASN A 59 -8.10 9.26 -6.82
C ASN A 59 -8.57 9.30 -8.29
N ASN A 60 -8.26 8.27 -9.10
CA ASN A 60 -8.76 8.13 -10.46
C ASN A 60 -9.40 6.76 -10.64
N ARG A 61 -10.72 6.72 -10.55
CA ARG A 61 -11.50 5.47 -10.66
C ARG A 61 -11.91 5.13 -12.10
N TYR A 62 -11.51 5.94 -13.08
CA TYR A 62 -11.86 5.69 -14.48
C TYR A 62 -11.14 4.43 -14.96
N GLY A 63 -11.91 3.40 -15.35
CA GLY A 63 -11.36 2.12 -15.80
C GLY A 63 -10.92 1.14 -14.70
N VAL A 64 -11.16 1.45 -13.42
CA VAL A 64 -10.93 0.49 -12.31
C VAL A 64 -12.05 -0.55 -12.32
N GLN A 65 -11.71 -1.83 -12.50
CA GLN A 65 -12.63 -2.96 -12.39
C GLN A 65 -12.60 -3.53 -10.96
N SER A 66 -13.66 -4.22 -10.55
CA SER A 66 -13.70 -4.86 -9.22
C SER A 66 -12.59 -5.89 -8.99
N ALA A 67 -11.93 -6.35 -10.06
CA ALA A 67 -10.79 -7.26 -10.01
C ALA A 67 -9.43 -6.55 -9.74
N ASP A 68 -9.39 -5.22 -9.83
CA ASP A 68 -8.21 -4.39 -9.57
C ASP A 68 -8.13 -3.90 -8.11
N LEU A 69 -9.20 -4.13 -7.34
CA LEU A 69 -9.34 -3.83 -5.90
C LEU A 69 -8.92 -5.04 -5.05
#